data_AF-A0A8T0FEZ7-F1
#
_entry.id   AF-A0A8T0FEZ7-F1
#
_cell.length_a   1.000
_cell.length_b   1.000
_cell.length_c   1.000
_cell.angle_alpha   90.00
_cell.angle_beta   90.00
_cell.angle_gamma   90.00
#
_symmetry.space_group_name_H-M   'P 1'
#
loop_
_entity.id
_entity.type
_entity.pdbx_description
1 polymer ?
#
loop_
_entity_poly.entity_id
_entity_poly.type
_entity_poly.pdbx_seq_one_letter_code
_entity_poly.pdbx_strand_id
1 'polypeptide(L)'
;MITKSTASFYKITELITEAIRHGDQHPPTMDLANFFLEDKQMIHKLFKVLAPRYKDYQTTYTDVHLIPDKCHLAAELKKARFLQECVLELKGNPYPPLPSKPKPNRESLTNILLREANKEFQKMKLKSESAENKN
;
A
#
# COMPACT_ATOMS: atom_id res chain seq x y z
N MET A 1 -15.44 0.06 1.91
CA MET A 1 -15.72 0.47 0.52
C MET A 1 -14.91 -0.45 -0.40
N ILE A 2 -15.54 -1.44 -1.03
CA ILE A 2 -14.87 -2.47 -1.86
C ILE A 2 -15.02 -2.03 -3.33
N THR A 3 -13.96 -1.56 -3.96
CA THR A 3 -13.98 -1.09 -5.36
C THR A 3 -13.39 -2.15 -6.30
N LYS A 4 -14.12 -2.51 -7.36
CA LYS A 4 -13.79 -3.58 -8.31
C LYS A 4 -12.85 -3.17 -9.46
N SER A 5 -12.16 -2.04 -9.38
CA SER A 5 -11.38 -1.50 -10.52
C SER A 5 -10.10 -0.79 -10.09
N THR A 6 -9.00 -1.11 -10.78
CA THR A 6 -7.67 -0.46 -10.62
C THR A 6 -7.73 1.05 -10.89
N ALA A 7 -8.68 1.53 -11.69
CA ALA A 7 -8.88 2.96 -11.95
C ALA A 7 -9.45 3.73 -10.74
N SER A 8 -10.09 3.05 -9.78
CA SER A 8 -10.53 3.68 -8.53
C SER A 8 -9.37 3.95 -7.56
N PHE A 9 -8.28 3.18 -7.66
CA PHE A 9 -7.14 3.27 -6.75
C PHE A 9 -6.39 4.59 -6.89
N TYR A 10 -5.95 4.93 -8.12
CA TYR A 10 -5.17 6.14 -8.38
C TYR A 10 -5.95 7.42 -8.08
N LYS A 11 -7.26 7.40 -8.30
CA LYS A 11 -8.14 8.56 -8.07
C LYS A 11 -8.18 8.99 -6.59
N ILE A 12 -8.17 8.02 -5.66
CA ILE A 12 -8.29 8.35 -4.23
C ILE A 12 -6.99 8.94 -3.67
N THR A 13 -5.84 8.44 -4.12
CA THR A 13 -4.53 8.92 -3.68
C THR A 13 -4.26 10.34 -4.17
N GLU A 14 -4.66 10.63 -5.42
CA GLU A 14 -4.51 11.96 -6.01
C GLU A 14 -5.43 12.97 -5.29
N LEU A 15 -6.68 12.61 -5.05
CA LEU A 15 -7.64 13.47 -4.33
C LEU A 15 -7.17 13.83 -2.92
N ILE A 16 -6.63 12.87 -2.16
CA ILE A 16 -6.09 13.12 -0.82
C ILE A 16 -4.86 14.04 -0.90
N THR A 17 -3.99 13.84 -1.89
CA THR A 17 -2.78 14.65 -2.06
C THR A 17 -3.10 16.10 -2.36
N GLU A 18 -4.05 16.34 -3.26
CA GLU A 18 -4.51 17.70 -3.61
C GLU A 18 -5.20 18.38 -2.42
N ALA A 19 -5.99 17.62 -1.65
CA ALA A 19 -6.62 18.12 -0.42
C ALA A 19 -5.58 18.51 0.65
N ILE A 20 -4.48 17.76 0.78
CA ILE A 20 -3.37 18.09 1.69
C ILE A 20 -2.62 19.33 1.21
N ARG A 21 -2.37 19.44 -0.09
CA ARG A 21 -1.58 20.53 -0.69
C ARG A 21 -2.29 21.87 -0.62
N HIS A 22 -3.58 21.91 -0.95
CA HIS A 22 -4.31 23.16 -1.15
C HIS A 22 -5.35 23.47 -0.06
N GLY A 23 -5.78 22.47 0.72
CA GLY A 23 -6.79 22.66 1.77
C GLY A 23 -8.21 22.86 1.22
N ASP A 24 -9.14 23.18 2.14
CA ASP A 24 -10.57 23.29 1.86
C ASP A 24 -11.00 24.63 1.23
N GLN A 25 -10.12 25.64 1.25
CA GLN A 25 -10.41 26.96 0.68
C GLN A 25 -10.10 27.06 -0.83
N HIS A 26 -9.45 26.05 -1.42
CA HIS A 26 -9.06 26.08 -2.82
C HIS A 26 -10.21 25.62 -3.74
N PRO A 27 -10.80 26.50 -4.57
CA PRO A 27 -11.98 26.16 -5.36
C PRO A 27 -11.77 24.98 -6.33
N PRO A 28 -10.65 24.89 -7.08
CA PRO A 28 -10.41 23.74 -7.97
C PRO A 28 -10.37 22.39 -7.23
N THR A 29 -9.80 22.35 -6.02
CA THR A 29 -9.76 21.12 -5.21
C THR A 29 -11.13 20.77 -4.65
N MET A 30 -11.94 21.78 -4.30
CA MET A 30 -13.32 21.58 -3.87
C MET A 30 -14.20 21.05 -5.02
N ASP A 31 -14.02 21.56 -6.24
CA ASP A 31 -14.72 21.09 -7.44
C ASP A 31 -14.33 19.65 -7.79
N LEU A 32 -13.04 19.33 -7.70
CA LEU A 32 -12.51 17.97 -7.87
C LEU A 32 -13.13 17.00 -6.85
N ALA A 33 -13.18 17.38 -5.57
CA ALA A 33 -13.80 16.60 -4.51
C ALA A 33 -15.31 16.42 -4.76
N ASN A 34 -16.00 17.49 -5.19
CA ASN A 34 -17.41 17.45 -5.52
C ASN A 34 -17.74 16.53 -6.71
N PHE A 35 -16.83 16.43 -7.67
CA PHE A 35 -16.96 15.56 -8.83
C PHE A 35 -16.79 14.08 -8.48
N PHE A 36 -15.76 13.74 -7.69
CA PHE A 36 -15.45 12.35 -7.36
C PHE A 36 -16.25 11.78 -6.17
N LEU A 37 -16.67 12.62 -5.23
CA LEU A 37 -17.43 12.21 -4.05
C LEU A 37 -18.92 12.47 -4.29
N GLU A 38 -19.67 11.39 -4.50
CA GLU A 38 -21.13 11.41 -4.64
C GLU A 38 -21.79 11.95 -3.36
N ASP A 39 -21.37 11.45 -2.20
CA ASP A 39 -21.84 11.90 -0.89
C ASP A 39 -21.09 13.16 -0.44
N LYS A 40 -21.83 14.27 -0.30
CA LYS A 40 -21.31 15.57 0.12
C LYS A 40 -20.80 15.58 1.56
N GLN A 41 -21.28 14.69 2.43
CA GLN A 41 -20.73 14.54 3.78
C GLN A 41 -19.30 14.00 3.76
N MET A 42 -18.91 13.26 2.70
CA MET A 42 -17.54 12.75 2.57
C MET A 42 -16.53 13.86 2.25
N ILE A 43 -16.97 14.98 1.67
CA ILE A 43 -16.10 16.12 1.42
C ILE A 43 -15.62 16.72 2.75
N HIS A 44 -16.53 16.89 3.72
CA HIS A 44 -16.15 17.33 5.05
C HIS A 44 -15.18 16.35 5.73
N LYS A 45 -15.42 15.04 5.60
CA LYS A 45 -14.53 14.00 6.11
C LYS A 45 -13.15 14.01 5.42
N LEU A 46 -13.09 14.29 4.12
CA LEU A 46 -11.84 14.41 3.36
C LEU A 46 -10.96 15.50 3.97
N PHE A 47 -11.48 16.71 4.12
CA PHE A 47 -10.67 17.85 4.57
C PHE A 47 -10.44 17.91 6.08
N LYS A 48 -11.40 17.46 6.91
CA LYS A 48 -11.27 17.56 8.39
C LYS A 48 -10.70 16.32 9.04
N VAL A 49 -10.75 15.15 8.40
CA VAL A 49 -10.28 13.88 8.98
C VAL A 49 -9.17 13.27 8.17
N LEU A 50 -9.34 13.07 6.86
CA LEU A 50 -8.38 12.32 6.04
C LEU A 50 -7.13 13.14 5.70
N ALA A 51 -7.27 14.38 5.24
CA ALA A 51 -6.14 15.22 4.89
C ALA A 51 -5.22 15.50 6.10
N PRO A 52 -5.73 15.88 7.29
CA PRO A 52 -4.87 16.04 8.47
C PRO A 52 -4.21 14.73 8.90
N ARG A 53 -4.91 13.59 8.78
CA ARG A 53 -4.37 12.27 9.14
C ARG A 53 -3.16 11.88 8.30
N TYR A 54 -3.19 12.18 7.00
CA TYR A 54 -2.14 11.75 6.07
C TYR A 54 -1.09 12.82 5.77
N LYS A 55 -1.17 13.99 6.41
CA LYS A 55 -0.25 15.12 6.17
C LYS A 55 1.24 14.74 6.34
N ASP A 56 1.54 13.93 7.36
CA ASP A 56 2.91 13.53 7.69
C ASP A 56 3.31 12.17 7.08
N TYR A 57 2.45 11.56 6.26
CA TYR A 57 2.75 10.28 5.63
C TYR A 57 3.77 10.47 4.50
N GLN A 58 4.94 9.85 4.64
CA GLN A 58 5.95 9.77 3.56
C GLN A 58 5.70 8.59 2.60
N THR A 59 4.67 7.79 2.86
CA THR A 59 4.35 6.57 2.09
C THR A 59 2.91 6.62 1.58
N THR A 60 2.50 5.59 0.83
CA THR A 60 1.14 5.47 0.29
C THR A 60 0.07 5.51 1.39
N TYR A 61 -1.11 6.07 1.08
CA TYR A 61 -2.23 6.18 2.03
C TYR A 61 -3.09 4.91 2.12
N THR A 62 -2.97 4.02 1.13
CA THR A 62 -3.82 2.84 0.96
C THR A 62 -3.01 1.55 0.96
N ASP A 63 -3.61 0.47 1.46
CA ASP A 63 -3.12 -0.90 1.33
C ASP A 63 -4.13 -1.76 0.56
N VAL A 64 -3.63 -2.73 -0.21
CA VAL A 64 -4.45 -3.65 -1.01
C VAL A 64 -4.20 -5.07 -0.53
N HIS A 65 -5.26 -5.75 -0.12
CA HIS A 65 -5.25 -7.13 0.32
C HIS A 65 -5.96 -8.01 -0.69
N LEU A 66 -5.24 -8.98 -1.25
CA LEU A 66 -5.82 -9.96 -2.16
C LEU A 66 -6.61 -10.97 -1.35
N ILE A 67 -7.86 -11.19 -1.73
CA ILE A 67 -8.68 -12.25 -1.16
C ILE A 67 -8.28 -13.55 -1.85
N PRO A 68 -8.10 -14.67 -1.11
CA PRO A 68 -7.83 -15.96 -1.73
C PRO A 68 -8.85 -16.27 -2.83
N ASP A 69 -8.37 -16.67 -4.00
CA ASP A 69 -9.22 -16.93 -5.14
C ASP A 69 -10.21 -18.05 -4.84
N LYS A 70 -11.49 -17.78 -5.09
CA LYS A 70 -12.58 -18.77 -5.00
C LYS A 70 -12.59 -19.71 -6.22
N CYS A 71 -11.42 -20.02 -6.78
CA CYS A 71 -11.28 -20.86 -7.97
C CYS A 71 -11.92 -22.25 -7.78
N HIS A 72 -12.05 -22.76 -6.55
CA HIS A 72 -12.80 -24.01 -6.32
C HIS A 72 -14.32 -23.84 -6.55
N LEU A 73 -14.92 -22.69 -6.24
CA LEU A 73 -16.32 -22.39 -6.59
C LEU A 73 -16.50 -22.12 -8.10
N ALA A 74 -15.42 -21.86 -8.83
CA ALA A 74 -15.46 -21.60 -10.28
C ALA A 74 -15.93 -22.78 -11.10
N ALA A 75 -15.42 -23.96 -10.75
CA ALA A 75 -15.80 -25.20 -11.39
C ALA A 75 -17.31 -25.48 -11.19
N GLU A 76 -17.83 -25.18 -10.00
CA GLU A 76 -19.25 -25.41 -9.64
C GLU A 76 -20.20 -24.42 -10.33
N LEU A 77 -19.81 -23.14 -10.43
CA LEU A 77 -20.68 -22.08 -10.95
C LEU A 77 -20.60 -21.88 -12.48
N LYS A 78 -19.76 -22.64 -13.20
CA LYS A 78 -19.53 -22.51 -14.67
C LYS A 78 -19.34 -21.07 -15.15
N LYS A 79 -18.83 -20.18 -14.30
CA LYS A 79 -18.58 -18.78 -14.66
C LYS A 79 -17.21 -18.66 -15.32
N ALA A 80 -17.20 -18.31 -16.60
CA ALA A 80 -15.98 -18.24 -17.42
C ALA A 80 -14.99 -17.12 -17.02
N ARG A 81 -15.35 -16.21 -16.12
CA ARG A 81 -14.49 -15.09 -15.70
C ARG A 81 -14.51 -14.92 -14.18
N PHE A 82 -13.44 -15.39 -13.55
CA PHE A 82 -13.13 -15.06 -12.17
C PHE A 82 -12.31 -13.77 -12.18
N LEU A 83 -12.90 -12.69 -11.64
CA LEU A 83 -12.13 -11.52 -11.27
C LEU A 83 -11.58 -11.74 -9.87
N GLN A 84 -10.26 -11.66 -9.72
CA GLN A 84 -9.59 -11.69 -8.44
C GLN A 84 -10.12 -10.56 -7.55
N GLU A 85 -10.72 -10.92 -6.42
CA GLU A 85 -11.28 -9.95 -5.47
C GLU A 85 -10.17 -9.40 -4.57
N CYS A 86 -10.20 -8.10 -4.28
CA CYS A 86 -9.31 -7.48 -3.33
C CYS A 86 -10.05 -6.53 -2.41
N VAL A 87 -9.48 -6.33 -1.22
CA VAL A 87 -9.90 -5.32 -0.26
C VAL A 87 -8.94 -4.15 -0.37
N LEU A 88 -9.50 -2.97 -0.60
CA LEU A 88 -8.78 -1.70 -0.54
C LEU A 88 -9.02 -1.06 0.84
N GLU A 89 -7.94 -0.77 1.55
CA GLU A 89 -7.96 -0.19 2.88
C GLU A 89 -7.24 1.16 2.89
N LEU A 90 -7.79 2.12 3.63
CA LEU A 90 -7.10 3.35 4.01
C LEU A 90 -6.35 3.12 5.32
N LYS A 91 -5.04 3.40 5.34
CA LYS A 91 -4.18 3.16 6.51
C LYS A 91 -4.65 3.95 7.74
N GLY A 92 -4.55 3.35 8.92
CA GLY A 92 -4.94 4.00 10.18
C GLY A 92 -6.46 4.22 10.30
N ASN A 93 -7.26 3.38 9.64
CA ASN A 93 -8.70 3.32 9.90
C ASN A 93 -8.97 2.73 11.32
N PRO A 94 -10.18 2.92 11.89
CA PRO A 94 -10.51 2.41 13.22
C PRO A 94 -10.93 0.93 13.23
N TYR A 95 -10.81 0.23 12.11
CA TYR A 95 -11.26 -1.15 11.99
C TYR A 95 -10.16 -2.12 12.46
N PRO A 96 -10.51 -3.37 12.81
CA PRO A 96 -9.51 -4.38 13.12
C PRO A 96 -8.53 -4.55 11.95
N PRO A 97 -7.22 -4.68 12.22
CA PRO A 97 -6.23 -4.82 11.16
C PRO A 97 -6.46 -6.10 10.37
N LEU A 98 -6.36 -6.00 9.05
CA LEU A 98 -6.45 -7.18 8.18
C LEU A 98 -5.25 -8.11 8.37
N PRO A 99 -5.42 -9.43 8.22
CA PRO A 99 -4.31 -10.38 8.33
C PRO A 99 -3.24 -10.04 7.29
N SER A 100 -2.07 -9.62 7.77
CA SER A 100 -0.92 -9.32 6.92
C SER A 100 -0.19 -10.60 6.53
N LYS A 101 0.64 -10.52 5.50
CA LYS A 101 1.62 -11.57 5.24
C LYS A 101 2.48 -11.78 6.51
N PRO A 102 2.79 -13.04 6.87
CA PRO A 102 3.65 -13.31 8.01
C PRO A 102 5.00 -12.62 7.81
N LYS A 103 5.51 -11.98 8.87
CA LYS A 103 6.84 -11.37 8.81
C LYS A 103 7.89 -12.46 8.55
N PRO A 104 8.92 -12.18 7.73
CA PRO A 104 9.98 -13.16 7.50
C PRO A 104 10.65 -13.53 8.82
N ASN A 105 10.72 -14.83 9.10
CA ASN A 105 11.35 -15.33 10.33
C ASN A 105 12.87 -15.25 10.21
N ARG A 106 13.51 -14.35 10.97
CA ARG A 106 14.98 -14.18 10.97
C ARG A 106 15.72 -15.44 11.39
N GLU A 107 15.10 -16.26 12.22
CA GLU A 107 15.66 -17.51 12.75
C GLU A 107 15.34 -18.73 11.85
N SER A 108 14.74 -18.50 10.68
CA SER A 108 14.67 -19.56 9.66
C SER A 108 16.09 -19.94 9.24
N LEU A 109 16.38 -21.24 9.17
CA LEU A 109 17.67 -21.77 8.74
C LEU A 109 18.14 -21.12 7.44
N THR A 110 17.25 -20.93 6.46
CA THR A 110 17.56 -20.26 5.20
C THR A 110 18.05 -18.83 5.40
N ASN A 111 17.39 -18.05 6.27
CA ASN A 111 17.78 -16.67 6.54
C ASN A 111 19.08 -16.58 7.35
N ILE A 112 19.33 -17.53 8.25
CA ILE A 112 20.60 -17.66 8.96
C ILE A 112 21.74 -17.92 7.98
N LEU A 113 21.58 -18.90 7.08
CA LEU A 113 22.59 -19.25 6.08
C LEU A 113 22.89 -18.06 5.15
N LEU A 114 21.86 -17.39 4.63
CA LEU A 114 22.03 -16.20 3.79
C LEU A 114 22.75 -15.07 4.53
N ARG A 115 22.48 -14.89 5.83
CA ARG A 115 23.14 -13.86 6.66
C ARG A 115 24.61 -14.16 6.85
N GLU A 116 24.97 -15.39 7.22
CA GLU A 116 26.37 -15.76 7.43
C GLU A 116 27.16 -15.74 6.12
N ALA A 117 26.57 -16.23 5.01
CA ALA A 117 27.17 -16.12 3.68
C ALA A 117 27.44 -14.66 3.27
N ASN A 118 26.48 -13.74 3.53
CA ASN A 118 26.67 -12.33 3.24
C ASN A 118 27.79 -11.69 4.11
N LYS A 119 27.88 -12.07 5.40
CA LYS A 119 28.99 -11.60 6.26
C LYS A 119 30.35 -12.06 5.75
N GLU A 120 30.47 -13.30 5.30
CA GLU A 120 31.72 -13.81 4.71
C GLU A 120 32.08 -13.07 3.43
N PHE A 121 31.09 -12.88 2.55
CA PHE A 121 31.27 -12.12 1.30
C PHE A 121 31.78 -10.70 1.55
N GLN A 122 31.19 -9.98 2.51
CA GLN A 122 31.63 -8.61 2.85
C GLN A 122 33.05 -8.59 3.41
N LYS A 123 33.44 -9.56 4.25
CA LYS A 123 34.81 -9.67 4.76
C LYS A 123 35.83 -9.91 3.64
N MET A 124 35.48 -10.74 2.65
CA MET A 124 36.34 -10.99 1.49
C MET A 124 36.51 -9.73 0.64
N LYS A 125 35.42 -9.01 0.38
CA LYS A 125 35.43 -7.77 -0.41
C LYS A 125 36.29 -6.67 0.23
N LEU A 126 36.16 -6.47 1.55
CA LEU A 126 37.00 -5.51 2.28
C LEU A 126 38.49 -5.88 2.23
N LYS A 127 38.81 -7.17 2.29
CA LYS A 127 40.20 -7.66 2.19
C LYS A 127 40.79 -7.45 0.80
N SER A 128 40.03 -7.64 -0.27
CA SER A 128 40.51 -7.37 -1.63
C SER A 128 40.74 -5.87 -1.86
N GLU A 129 39.82 -5.01 -1.44
CA GLU A 129 39.94 -3.55 -1.60
C GLU A 129 41.12 -2.95 -0.80
N SER A 130 41.39 -3.50 0.39
CA SER A 130 42.55 -3.08 1.20
C SER A 130 43.88 -3.69 0.74
N ALA A 131 43.87 -4.72 -0.11
CA ALA A 131 45.05 -5.22 -0.80
C ALA A 131 45.37 -4.41 -2.06
N GLU A 132 44.35 -3.95 -2.80
CA GLU A 132 44.52 -3.09 -3.98
C GLU A 132 45.04 -1.68 -3.62
N ASN A 133 44.58 -1.09 -2.52
CA ASN A 133 45.05 0.24 -2.06
C ASN A 133 46.48 0.25 -1.45
N LYS A 134 47.15 -0.89 -1.34
CA LYS A 134 48.53 -1.01 -0.82
C LYS A 134 49.59 -1.19 -1.91
N ASN A 135 49.17 -1.29 -3.16
CA ASN A 135 50.03 -1.26 -4.35
C ASN A 135 49.94 0.11 -5.02
#